data_AF-A0A1G2U5M7-F1
#
_entry.id   AF-A0A1G2U5M7-F1
#
_cell.length_a   1.000
_cell.length_b   1.000
_cell.length_c   1.000
_cell.angle_alpha   90.00
_cell.angle_beta   90.00
_cell.angle_gamma   90.00
#
_symmetry.space_group_name_H-M   'P 1'
#
loop_
_entity.id
_entity.type
_entity.pdbx_description
1 polymer ?
#
loop_
_entity_poly.entity_id
_entity_poly.type
_entity_poly.pdbx_seq_one_letter_code
_entity_poly.pdbx_strand_id
1 'polypeptide(L)'
;MPEPQRKSFLRRGGEIFANLILEEETPTAGKSASAAKSAGARTAVMDRVAQRDMVSRVHDEVDADTLEALHQEVVLSEHTDFTIFHEKMEQLRDVIPDEATLFAAAAKTSGSSKAKLVSAVGRHLQLLAQEREEFARETDRRVSEKVASLRAKQEGTQSEIASMDAQIAQLQERQRALRETLSEQSRAIDEENSRIENGRKVFSLAADTLQKTLEESREKINQFLKGA
;
A
#
# COMPACT_ATOMS: atom_id res chain seq x y z
N MET A 1 27.88 39.88 4.78
CA MET A 1 28.63 38.72 5.29
C MET A 1 27.70 37.52 5.27
N PRO A 2 28.04 36.41 4.60
CA PRO A 2 27.22 35.20 4.63
C PRO A 2 27.32 34.54 6.01
N GLU A 3 26.17 34.24 6.61
CA GLU A 3 26.09 33.41 7.82
C GLU A 3 26.80 32.06 7.56
N PRO A 4 27.60 31.55 8.51
CA PRO A 4 28.10 30.19 8.41
C PRO A 4 26.90 29.25 8.45
N GLN A 5 26.66 28.57 7.34
CA GLN A 5 25.72 27.46 7.24
C GLN A 5 26.16 26.37 8.24
N ARG A 6 25.72 26.47 9.50
CA ARG A 6 25.66 25.32 10.40
C ARG A 6 24.81 24.30 9.67
N LYS A 7 25.45 23.25 9.15
CA LYS A 7 24.76 22.09 8.58
C LYS A 7 23.97 21.49 9.73
N SER A 8 22.70 21.89 9.86
CA SER A 8 21.86 21.48 10.96
C SER A 8 21.78 19.95 11.01
N PHE A 9 21.95 19.43 12.22
CA PHE A 9 21.78 18.04 12.63
C PHE A 9 20.58 17.33 11.96
N LEU A 10 19.53 18.09 11.63
CA LEU A 10 18.33 17.67 10.91
C LEU A 10 18.58 16.93 9.59
N ARG A 11 19.74 17.10 8.93
CA ARG A 11 20.04 16.37 7.68
C ARG A 11 20.73 15.01 7.87
N ARG A 12 21.25 14.69 9.06
CA ARG A 12 21.87 13.37 9.32
C ARG A 12 21.24 12.66 10.50
N GLY A 13 21.13 13.30 11.66
CA GLY A 13 20.45 12.72 12.82
C GLY A 13 18.95 12.60 12.59
N GLY A 14 18.30 13.67 12.12
CA GLY A 14 16.86 13.67 11.81
C GLY A 14 16.47 12.68 10.71
N GLU A 15 17.34 12.41 9.73
CA GLU A 15 17.11 11.38 8.71
C GLU A 15 17.23 9.96 9.27
N ILE A 16 18.22 9.69 10.15
CA ILE A 16 18.40 8.39 10.79
C ILE A 16 17.21 8.07 11.71
N PHE A 17 16.79 9.01 12.57
CA PHE A 17 15.64 8.80 13.47
C PHE A 17 14.32 8.66 12.74
N ALA A 18 14.09 9.47 11.72
CA ALA A 18 12.85 9.39 10.97
C ALA A 18 12.77 8.12 10.12
N ASN A 19 13.90 7.63 9.57
CA ASN A 19 13.92 6.35 8.87
C ASN A 19 13.74 5.17 9.83
N LEU A 20 14.18 5.30 11.09
CA LEU A 20 14.02 4.27 12.13
C LEU A 20 12.58 4.19 12.68
N ILE A 21 11.89 5.33 12.83
CA ILE A 21 10.50 5.38 13.33
C ILE A 21 9.47 5.16 12.20
N LEU A 22 9.81 5.53 10.96
CA LEU A 22 8.90 5.45 9.81
C LEU A 22 9.27 4.36 8.81
N GLU A 23 9.98 3.30 9.26
CA GLU A 23 10.41 2.15 8.45
C GLU A 23 9.47 1.95 7.27
N GLU A 24 9.96 2.35 6.10
CA GLU A 24 9.21 2.28 4.87
C GLU A 24 9.06 0.80 4.55
N GLU A 25 7.88 0.23 4.81
CA GLU A 25 7.33 -0.72 3.87
C GLU A 25 7.16 0.02 2.54
N THR A 26 8.26 0.13 1.78
CA THR A 26 8.17 0.45 0.36
C THR A 26 7.31 -0.66 -0.24
N PRO A 27 6.11 -0.38 -0.77
CA PRO A 27 5.45 -1.38 -1.58
C PRO A 27 6.34 -1.53 -2.80
N THR A 28 7.09 -2.64 -2.87
CA THR A 28 7.77 -3.05 -4.08
C THR A 28 6.76 -2.98 -5.21
N ALA A 29 6.95 -2.01 -6.10
CA ALA A 29 6.14 -1.83 -7.30
C ALA A 29 6.24 -3.12 -8.12
N GLY A 30 5.26 -4.00 -7.91
CA GLY A 30 5.12 -5.24 -8.64
C GLY A 30 4.94 -4.90 -10.11
N LYS A 31 5.95 -5.27 -10.91
CA LYS A 31 5.86 -5.30 -12.37
C LYS A 31 4.56 -6.00 -12.77
N SER A 32 3.71 -5.25 -13.47
CA SER A 32 2.60 -5.79 -14.25
C SER A 32 3.16 -6.78 -15.26
N ALA A 33 2.92 -8.07 -15.02
CA ALA A 33 3.07 -9.13 -16.00
C ALA A 33 1.71 -9.83 -16.13
N SER A 34 1.07 -9.55 -17.25
CA SER A 34 0.26 -10.42 -18.12
C SER A 34 -0.60 -11.53 -17.48
N ALA A 35 -1.88 -11.46 -17.83
CA ALA A 35 -2.95 -12.43 -17.63
C ALA A 35 -2.57 -13.92 -17.83
N ALA A 36 -2.99 -14.77 -16.89
CA ALA A 36 -3.67 -16.04 -17.14
C ALA A 36 -4.17 -16.69 -15.82
N LYS A 37 -5.37 -17.30 -15.89
CA LYS A 37 -6.01 -18.24 -14.94
C LYS A 37 -6.69 -17.68 -13.69
N SER A 38 -7.96 -17.35 -13.90
CA SER A 38 -9.05 -17.38 -12.92
C SER A 38 -9.44 -18.82 -12.55
N ALA A 39 -9.02 -19.30 -11.37
CA ALA A 39 -9.70 -20.31 -10.55
C ALA A 39 -8.93 -20.50 -9.23
N GLY A 40 -9.24 -19.69 -8.21
CA GLY A 40 -8.61 -19.83 -6.88
C GLY A 40 -8.70 -18.62 -5.94
N ALA A 41 -9.29 -17.50 -6.38
CA ALA A 41 -9.18 -16.22 -5.67
C ALA A 41 -10.14 -16.02 -4.47
N ARG A 42 -10.84 -17.05 -3.96
CA ARG A 42 -11.76 -16.87 -2.81
C ARG A 42 -11.17 -17.22 -1.44
N THR A 43 -10.02 -17.92 -1.38
CA THR A 43 -9.42 -18.32 -0.10
C THR A 43 -8.28 -17.41 0.36
N ALA A 44 -7.69 -16.61 -0.54
CA ALA A 44 -6.53 -15.77 -0.22
C ALA A 44 -6.87 -14.40 0.40
N VAL A 45 -8.15 -14.00 0.45
CA VAL A 45 -8.56 -12.70 0.99
C VAL A 45 -8.77 -12.74 2.51
N MET A 46 -9.07 -13.91 3.10
CA MET A 46 -9.21 -14.04 4.55
C MET A 46 -7.87 -14.19 5.30
N ASP A 47 -6.82 -14.69 4.65
CA ASP A 47 -5.52 -14.90 5.29
C ASP A 47 -4.72 -13.59 5.52
N ARG A 48 -5.06 -12.51 4.80
CA ARG A 48 -4.41 -11.19 4.98
C ARG A 48 -5.01 -10.34 6.10
N VAL A 49 -6.20 -10.69 6.62
CA VAL A 49 -6.83 -9.95 7.72
C VAL A 49 -6.20 -10.33 9.08
N ALA A 50 -5.49 -11.45 9.16
CA ALA A 50 -4.86 -11.94 10.39
C ALA A 50 -3.47 -11.34 10.70
N GLN A 51 -2.89 -10.51 9.81
CA GLN A 51 -1.55 -9.93 9.98
C GLN A 51 -1.54 -8.50 10.54
N ARG A 52 -2.67 -7.99 11.04
CA ARG A 52 -2.85 -6.57 11.38
C ARG A 52 -2.75 -6.24 12.87
N ASP A 53 -2.05 -7.05 13.65
CA ASP A 53 -1.82 -6.84 15.09
C ASP A 53 -0.33 -6.91 15.48
N MET A 54 0.55 -6.31 14.68
CA MET A 54 1.88 -5.87 15.17
C MET A 54 1.82 -4.38 15.49
N VAL A 55 1.10 -4.05 16.57
CA VAL A 55 1.33 -2.78 17.27
C VAL A 55 2.73 -2.88 17.85
N SER A 56 3.66 -2.15 17.23
CA SER A 56 5.08 -2.12 17.59
C SER A 56 5.23 -1.90 19.09
N ARG A 57 5.89 -2.84 19.77
CA ARG A 57 6.26 -2.70 21.18
C ARG A 57 7.30 -1.59 21.24
N VAL A 58 6.93 -0.45 21.81
CA VAL A 58 7.88 0.61 22.13
C VAL A 58 8.88 0.02 23.12
N HIS A 59 10.13 -0.10 22.70
CA HIS A 59 11.22 -0.41 23.62
C HIS A 59 11.54 0.88 24.39
N ASP A 60 11.29 0.90 25.70
CA ASP A 60 11.63 2.01 26.61
C ASP A 60 13.14 2.10 26.90
N GLU A 61 13.98 1.44 26.09
CA GLU A 61 15.43 1.43 26.27
C GLU A 61 16.08 2.57 25.48
N VAL A 62 17.05 3.24 26.10
CA VAL A 62 17.87 4.24 25.41
C VAL A 62 18.78 3.51 24.44
N ASP A 63 18.49 3.68 23.16
CA ASP A 63 19.33 3.16 22.08
C ASP A 63 20.75 3.74 22.16
N ALA A 64 21.75 2.86 22.15
CA ALA A 64 23.15 3.26 22.34
C ALA A 64 23.65 4.17 21.21
N ASP A 65 23.22 3.89 19.98
CA ASP A 65 23.56 4.69 18.80
C ASP A 65 22.96 6.09 18.89
N THR A 66 21.74 6.19 19.41
CA THR A 66 21.05 7.45 19.71
C THR A 66 21.81 8.31 20.72
N LEU A 67 22.26 7.70 21.82
CA LEU A 67 23.02 8.39 22.85
C LEU A 67 24.38 8.85 22.31
N GLU A 68 25.06 8.00 21.53
CA GLU A 68 26.35 8.34 20.91
C GLU A 68 26.20 9.50 19.91
N ALA A 69 25.18 9.46 19.05
CA ALA A 69 24.91 10.54 18.11
C ALA A 69 24.62 11.87 18.83
N LEU A 70 23.84 11.84 19.91
CA LEU A 70 23.55 13.03 20.72
C LEU A 70 24.81 13.56 21.42
N HIS A 71 25.67 12.68 21.91
CA HIS A 71 26.94 13.07 22.52
C HIS A 71 27.89 13.71 21.49
N GLN A 72 28.01 13.14 20.30
CA GLN A 72 28.82 13.72 19.22
C GLN A 72 28.31 15.12 18.82
N GLU A 73 27.00 15.30 18.69
CA GLU A 73 26.43 16.57 18.22
C GLU A 73 26.37 17.63 19.32
N VAL A 74 26.00 17.28 20.55
CA VAL A 74 25.80 18.27 21.61
C VAL A 74 27.10 18.58 22.33
N VAL A 75 27.91 17.56 22.60
CA VAL A 75 29.14 17.70 23.39
C VAL A 75 30.33 17.96 22.47
N LEU A 76 30.54 17.15 21.43
CA LEU A 76 31.77 17.22 20.62
C LEU A 76 31.71 18.24 19.47
N SER A 77 30.54 18.82 19.15
CA SER A 77 30.43 19.84 18.09
C SER A 77 31.10 21.17 18.43
N GLU A 78 31.22 21.50 19.72
CA GLU A 78 31.86 22.73 20.18
C GLU A 78 33.11 22.41 21.01
N HIS A 79 34.25 22.97 20.60
CA HIS A 79 35.48 22.88 21.36
C HIS A 79 35.44 23.86 22.55
N THR A 80 34.83 23.45 23.66
CA THR A 80 34.66 24.26 24.87
C THR A 80 35.66 23.88 25.96
N ASP A 81 35.76 24.69 27.03
CA ASP A 81 36.52 24.32 28.22
C ASP A 81 36.06 22.97 28.81
N PHE A 82 34.78 22.60 28.64
CA PHE A 82 34.24 21.33 29.11
C PHE A 82 34.73 20.15 28.26
N THR A 83 34.81 20.26 26.94
CA THR A 83 35.27 19.14 26.09
C THR A 83 36.76 18.84 26.27
N ILE A 84 37.59 19.89 26.42
CA ILE A 84 39.01 19.74 26.75
C ILE A 84 39.16 19.07 28.12
N PHE A 85 38.39 19.53 29.12
CA PHE A 85 38.37 18.93 30.45
C PHE A 85 37.95 17.45 30.42
N HIS A 86 36.91 17.12 29.66
CA HIS A 86 36.42 15.76 29.50
C HIS A 86 37.46 14.85 28.84
N GLU A 87 38.15 15.33 27.80
CA GLU A 87 39.25 14.60 27.16
C GLU A 87 40.40 14.31 28.15
N LYS A 88 40.77 15.29 28.99
CA LYS A 88 41.80 15.10 30.03
C LYS A 88 41.34 14.16 31.14
N MET A 89 40.06 14.19 31.49
CA MET A 89 39.48 13.27 32.46
C MET A 89 39.56 11.83 31.95
N GLU A 90 39.16 11.56 30.70
CA GLU A 90 39.26 10.22 30.10
C GLU A 90 40.72 9.74 29.98
N GLN A 91 41.66 10.62 29.62
CA GLN A 91 43.11 10.29 29.56
C GLN A 91 43.70 9.90 30.92
N LEU A 92 43.20 10.47 32.02
CA LEU A 92 43.73 10.25 33.37
C LEU A 92 42.98 9.16 34.14
N ARG A 93 41.85 8.67 33.61
CA ARG A 93 40.94 7.74 34.29
C ARG A 93 41.60 6.42 34.69
N ASP A 94 42.53 5.93 33.88
CA ASP A 94 43.26 4.68 34.16
C ASP A 94 44.40 4.84 35.18
N VAL A 95 44.83 6.09 35.44
CA VAL A 95 45.98 6.41 36.29
C VAL A 95 45.55 6.85 37.69
N ILE A 96 44.42 7.54 37.80
CA ILE A 96 43.92 8.13 39.05
C ILE A 96 42.58 7.46 39.41
N PRO A 97 42.55 6.53 40.38
CA PRO A 97 41.33 5.80 40.74
C PRO A 97 40.36 6.63 41.58
N ASP A 98 40.84 7.69 42.25
CA ASP A 98 40.00 8.58 43.06
C ASP A 98 39.38 9.68 42.18
N GLU A 99 38.04 9.75 42.16
CA GLU A 99 37.27 10.67 41.32
C GLU A 99 37.56 12.14 41.65
N ALA A 100 37.66 12.50 42.94
CA ALA A 100 37.91 13.89 43.34
C ALA A 100 39.29 14.36 42.87
N THR A 101 40.31 13.51 43.03
CA THR A 101 41.67 13.76 42.54
C THR A 101 41.72 13.79 41.02
N LEU A 102 40.97 12.92 40.33
CA LEU A 102 40.86 12.88 38.87
C LEU A 102 40.29 14.19 38.31
N PHE A 103 39.17 14.66 38.86
CA PHE A 103 38.55 15.93 38.46
C PHE A 103 39.48 17.13 38.72
N ALA A 104 40.14 17.17 39.88
CA ALA A 104 41.09 18.24 40.19
C ALA A 104 42.30 18.24 39.24
N ALA A 105 42.84 17.06 38.91
CA ALA A 105 43.93 16.90 37.96
C ALA A 105 43.52 17.26 36.53
N ALA A 106 42.35 16.82 36.06
CA ALA A 106 41.79 17.15 34.76
C ALA A 106 41.57 18.67 34.61
N ALA A 107 41.00 19.34 35.61
CA ALA A 107 40.78 20.80 35.58
C ALA A 107 42.10 21.58 35.56
N LYS A 108 43.12 21.11 36.30
CA LYS A 108 44.45 21.73 36.33
C LYS A 108 45.18 21.55 35.00
N THR A 109 45.10 20.36 34.39
CA THR A 109 45.75 20.05 33.11
C THR A 109 45.05 20.70 31.92
N SER A 110 43.73 20.87 31.96
CA SER A 110 42.96 21.60 30.95
C SER A 110 43.07 23.12 31.07
N GLY A 111 43.61 23.64 32.19
CA GLY A 111 43.69 25.07 32.46
C GLY A 111 42.32 25.74 32.70
N SER A 112 41.28 24.95 32.98
CA SER A 112 39.91 25.42 33.12
C SER A 112 39.58 25.70 34.59
N SER A 113 38.98 26.86 34.87
CA SER A 113 38.46 27.16 36.20
C SER A 113 37.06 26.56 36.38
N LYS A 114 36.63 26.33 37.64
CA LYS A 114 35.26 25.88 37.95
C LYS A 114 34.19 26.75 37.26
N ALA A 115 34.36 28.07 37.26
CA ALA A 115 33.42 29.00 36.63
C ALA A 115 33.34 28.79 35.11
N LYS A 116 34.47 28.55 34.44
CA LYS A 116 34.52 28.25 33.00
C LYS A 116 33.85 26.92 32.67
N LEU A 117 34.12 25.88 33.46
CA LEU A 117 33.50 24.56 33.28
C LEU A 117 31.98 24.61 33.47
N VAL A 118 31.49 25.27 34.53
CA VAL A 118 30.05 25.44 34.77
C VAL A 118 29.40 26.23 33.64
N SER A 119 30.04 27.30 33.16
CA SER A 119 29.53 28.07 32.01
C SER A 119 29.51 27.24 30.71
N ALA A 120 30.54 26.43 30.45
CA ALA A 120 30.60 25.56 29.30
C ALA A 120 29.52 24.46 29.35
N VAL A 121 29.33 23.81 30.50
CA VAL A 121 28.23 22.84 30.72
C VAL A 121 26.87 23.52 30.50
N GLY A 122 26.67 24.73 31.01
CA GLY A 122 25.46 25.51 30.78
C GLY A 122 25.16 25.74 29.29
N ARG A 123 26.20 25.99 28.47
CA ARG A 123 26.05 26.11 27.01
C ARG A 123 25.66 24.79 26.36
N HIS A 124 26.29 23.67 26.72
CA HIS A 124 25.91 22.35 26.20
C HIS A 124 24.48 21.95 26.59
N LEU A 125 24.04 22.28 27.81
CA LEU A 125 22.65 22.06 28.23
C LEU A 125 21.66 22.92 27.44
N GLN A 126 22.02 24.17 27.15
CA GLN A 126 21.20 25.04 26.30
C GLN A 126 21.10 24.50 24.86
N LEU A 127 22.21 24.03 24.30
CA LEU A 127 22.24 23.40 22.98
C LEU A 127 21.38 22.13 22.96
N LEU A 128 21.49 21.28 23.98
CA LEU A 128 20.65 20.09 24.13
C LEU A 128 19.16 20.44 24.16
N ALA A 129 18.78 21.51 24.86
CA ALA A 129 17.39 21.97 24.92
C ALA A 129 16.89 22.47 23.55
N GLN A 130 17.74 23.16 22.78
CA GLN A 130 17.43 23.59 21.42
C GLN A 130 17.24 22.39 20.48
N GLU A 131 18.17 21.43 20.50
CA GLU A 131 18.08 20.20 19.71
C GLU A 131 16.82 19.40 20.04
N ARG A 132 16.43 19.34 21.32
CA ARG A 132 15.17 18.70 21.74
C ARG A 132 13.94 19.37 21.13
N GLU A 133 13.91 20.70 21.10
CA GLU A 133 12.78 21.46 20.51
C GLU A 133 12.74 21.32 18.98
N GLU A 134 13.89 21.34 18.32
CA GLU A 134 13.99 21.12 16.88
C GLU A 134 13.56 19.70 16.50
N PHE A 135 14.00 18.69 17.25
CA PHE A 135 13.60 17.30 17.05
C PHE A 135 12.09 17.14 17.20
N ALA A 136 11.48 17.73 18.24
CA ALA A 136 10.03 17.67 18.43
C ALA A 136 9.28 18.30 17.24
N ARG A 137 9.69 19.50 16.81
CA ARG A 137 9.09 20.20 15.66
C ARG A 137 9.20 19.40 14.36
N GLU A 138 10.37 18.81 14.10
CA GLU A 138 10.59 18.01 12.90
C GLU A 138 9.81 16.69 12.94
N THR A 139 9.72 16.07 14.11
CA THR A 139 8.89 14.87 14.33
C THR A 139 7.43 15.16 14.04
N ASP A 140 6.88 16.23 14.63
CA ASP A 140 5.50 16.67 14.39
C ASP A 140 5.23 16.95 12.91
N ARG A 141 6.18 17.62 12.24
CA ARG A 141 6.11 17.89 10.79
C ARG A 141 6.04 16.59 10.00
N ARG A 142 6.95 15.64 10.23
CA ARG A 142 6.99 14.35 9.50
C ARG A 142 5.76 13.49 9.78
N VAL A 143 5.29 13.45 11.03
CA VAL A 143 4.05 12.77 11.40
C VAL A 143 2.87 13.38 10.65
N SER A 144 2.75 14.70 10.64
CA SER A 144 1.69 15.40 9.91
C SER A 144 1.74 15.12 8.41
N GLU A 145 2.91 15.18 7.79
CA GLU A 145 3.11 14.87 6.36
C GLU A 145 2.75 13.42 6.02
N LYS A 146 3.19 12.46 6.84
CA LYS A 146 2.88 11.04 6.65
C LYS A 146 1.38 10.78 6.79
N VAL A 147 0.74 11.33 7.82
CA VAL A 147 -0.70 11.19 8.05
C VAL A 147 -1.49 11.83 6.92
N ALA A 148 -1.11 13.01 6.44
CA ALA A 148 -1.74 13.66 5.30
C ALA A 148 -1.61 12.82 4.01
N SER A 149 -0.42 12.27 3.73
CA SER A 149 -0.20 11.38 2.59
C SER A 149 -1.06 10.12 2.66
N LEU A 150 -1.17 9.50 3.85
CA LEU A 150 -2.00 8.32 4.06
C LEU A 150 -3.49 8.63 3.88
N ARG A 151 -3.97 9.79 4.34
CA ARG A 151 -5.35 10.24 4.11
C ARG A 151 -5.65 10.45 2.63
N ALA A 152 -4.75 11.13 1.91
CA ALA A 152 -4.90 11.31 0.46
C ALA A 152 -4.94 9.97 -0.30
N LYS A 153 -4.10 9.00 0.09
CA LYS A 153 -4.14 7.63 -0.46
C LYS A 153 -5.47 6.95 -0.14
N GLN A 154 -5.94 7.06 1.10
CA GLN A 154 -7.23 6.49 1.52
C GLN A 154 -8.39 7.06 0.70
N GLU A 155 -8.45 8.38 0.51
CA GLU A 155 -9.47 9.04 -0.31
C GLU A 155 -9.40 8.60 -1.78
N GLY A 156 -8.19 8.49 -2.34
CA GLY A 156 -7.97 7.96 -3.68
C GLY A 156 -8.50 6.53 -3.84
N THR A 157 -8.16 5.64 -2.91
CA THR A 157 -8.68 4.26 -2.90
C THR A 157 -10.20 4.21 -2.75
N GLN A 158 -10.79 5.07 -1.91
CA GLN A 158 -12.26 5.15 -1.78
C GLN A 158 -12.94 5.60 -3.08
N SER A 159 -12.37 6.57 -3.79
CA SER A 159 -12.88 7.01 -5.09
C SER A 159 -12.77 5.90 -6.15
N GLU A 160 -11.67 5.14 -6.16
CA GLU A 160 -11.51 4.00 -7.06
C GLU A 160 -12.55 2.91 -6.79
N ILE A 161 -12.79 2.58 -5.51
CA ILE A 161 -13.83 1.62 -5.10
C ILE A 161 -15.20 2.06 -5.61
N ALA A 162 -15.59 3.32 -5.38
CA ALA A 162 -16.88 3.84 -5.83
C ALA A 162 -17.04 3.78 -7.37
N SER A 163 -15.96 4.06 -8.11
CA SER A 163 -15.94 3.93 -9.57
C SER A 163 -16.12 2.49 -10.04
N MET A 164 -15.43 1.53 -9.40
CA MET A 164 -15.56 0.11 -9.69
C MET A 164 -16.97 -0.40 -9.38
N ASP A 165 -17.56 0.00 -8.25
CA ASP A 165 -18.92 -0.37 -7.88
C ASP A 165 -19.95 0.12 -8.92
N ALA A 166 -19.78 1.35 -9.43
CA ALA A 166 -20.61 1.87 -10.51
C ALA A 166 -20.49 1.04 -11.80
N GLN A 167 -19.27 0.63 -12.17
CA GLN A 167 -19.05 -0.25 -13.32
C GLN A 167 -19.68 -1.64 -13.12
N ILE A 168 -19.57 -2.20 -11.92
CA ILE A 168 -20.20 -3.48 -11.57
C ILE A 168 -21.71 -3.38 -11.75
N ALA A 169 -22.34 -2.31 -11.26
CA ALA A 169 -23.77 -2.10 -11.43
C ALA A 169 -24.19 -2.02 -12.91
N GLN A 170 -23.46 -1.29 -13.74
CA GLN A 170 -23.72 -1.22 -15.18
C GLN A 170 -23.58 -2.58 -15.87
N LEU A 171 -22.55 -3.35 -15.53
CA LEU A 171 -22.34 -4.69 -16.08
C LEU A 171 -23.43 -5.67 -15.66
N GLN A 172 -23.91 -5.59 -14.41
CA GLN A 172 -25.02 -6.40 -13.93
C GLN A 172 -26.32 -6.08 -14.68
N GLU A 173 -26.60 -4.81 -14.94
CA GLU A 173 -27.78 -4.42 -15.71
C GLU A 173 -27.70 -4.91 -17.17
N ARG A 174 -26.54 -4.73 -17.81
CA ARG A 174 -26.29 -5.29 -19.14
C ARG A 174 -26.44 -6.82 -19.17
N GLN A 175 -25.98 -7.52 -18.13
CA GLN A 175 -26.15 -8.97 -18.02
C GLN A 175 -27.63 -9.36 -17.93
N ARG A 176 -28.45 -8.62 -17.19
CA ARG A 176 -29.91 -8.85 -17.10
C ARG A 176 -30.57 -8.67 -18.46
N ALA A 177 -30.31 -7.55 -19.14
CA ALA A 177 -30.86 -7.28 -20.46
C ALA A 177 -30.49 -8.39 -21.47
N LEU A 178 -29.24 -8.83 -21.49
CA LEU A 178 -28.80 -9.92 -22.37
C LEU A 178 -29.49 -11.26 -22.07
N ARG A 179 -29.79 -11.55 -20.79
CA ARG A 179 -30.54 -12.76 -20.41
C ARG A 179 -31.99 -12.70 -20.86
N GLU A 180 -32.60 -11.52 -20.79
CA GLU A 180 -33.96 -11.30 -21.30
C GLU A 180 -34.00 -11.50 -22.82
N THR A 181 -33.09 -10.85 -23.56
CA THR A 181 -32.96 -11.05 -25.01
C THR A 181 -32.72 -12.52 -25.38
N LEU A 182 -31.87 -13.23 -24.63
CA LEU A 182 -31.64 -14.66 -24.86
C LEU A 182 -32.92 -15.49 -24.66
N SER A 183 -33.73 -15.17 -23.64
CA SER A 183 -35.00 -15.83 -23.39
C SER A 183 -36.01 -15.55 -24.51
N GLU A 184 -36.09 -14.31 -25.01
CA GLU A 184 -36.96 -13.94 -26.13
C GLU A 184 -36.57 -14.66 -27.41
N GLN A 185 -35.27 -14.67 -27.74
CA GLN A 185 -34.73 -15.38 -28.90
C GLN A 185 -35.01 -16.89 -28.81
N SER A 186 -34.88 -17.48 -27.62
CA SER A 186 -35.19 -18.91 -27.42
C SER A 186 -36.66 -19.21 -27.71
N ARG A 187 -37.59 -18.38 -27.23
CA ARG A 187 -39.03 -18.53 -27.52
C ARG A 187 -39.32 -18.38 -29.02
N ALA A 188 -38.73 -17.38 -29.68
CA ALA A 188 -38.89 -17.18 -31.11
C ALA A 188 -38.38 -18.39 -31.92
N ILE A 189 -37.25 -18.98 -31.52
CA ILE A 189 -36.72 -20.20 -32.14
C ILE A 189 -37.72 -21.37 -31.97
N ASP A 190 -38.27 -21.56 -30.78
CA ASP A 190 -39.24 -22.63 -30.51
C ASP A 190 -40.54 -22.45 -31.31
N GLU A 191 -41.01 -21.22 -31.44
CA GLU A 191 -42.18 -20.87 -32.25
C GLU A 191 -41.95 -21.14 -33.75
N GLU A 192 -40.81 -20.71 -34.31
CA GLU A 192 -40.47 -20.97 -35.70
C GLU A 192 -40.26 -22.46 -35.96
N ASN A 193 -39.59 -23.19 -35.06
CA ASN A 193 -39.44 -24.64 -35.16
C ASN A 193 -40.82 -25.34 -35.19
N SER A 194 -41.74 -24.91 -34.32
CA SER A 194 -43.11 -25.44 -34.28
C SER A 194 -43.88 -25.14 -35.57
N ARG A 195 -43.73 -23.92 -36.13
CA ARG A 195 -44.35 -23.52 -37.39
C ARG A 195 -43.81 -24.35 -38.56
N ILE A 196 -42.49 -24.53 -38.65
CA ILE A 196 -41.84 -25.33 -39.68
C ILE A 196 -42.33 -26.78 -39.62
N GLU A 197 -42.37 -27.37 -38.43
CA GLU A 197 -42.80 -28.75 -38.24
C GLU A 197 -44.28 -28.96 -38.57
N ASN A 198 -45.14 -28.02 -38.18
CA ASN A 198 -46.55 -28.03 -38.60
C ASN A 198 -46.70 -27.89 -40.12
N GLY A 199 -45.93 -26.99 -40.75
CA GLY A 199 -45.91 -26.82 -42.20
C GLY A 199 -45.50 -28.11 -42.93
N ARG A 200 -44.49 -28.82 -42.41
CA ARG A 200 -44.07 -30.14 -42.94
C ARG A 200 -45.20 -31.17 -42.86
N LYS A 201 -45.87 -31.28 -41.71
CA LYS A 201 -47.00 -32.21 -41.53
C LYS A 201 -48.16 -31.91 -42.46
N VAL A 202 -48.54 -30.63 -42.58
CA VAL A 202 -49.62 -30.19 -43.47
C VAL A 202 -49.27 -30.49 -44.94
N PHE A 203 -48.04 -30.17 -45.36
CA PHE A 203 -47.59 -30.47 -46.73
C PHE A 203 -47.58 -31.97 -47.02
N SER A 204 -47.05 -32.79 -46.10
CA SER A 204 -47.04 -34.25 -46.26
C SER A 204 -48.46 -34.81 -46.43
N LEU A 205 -49.40 -34.39 -45.58
CA LEU A 205 -50.79 -34.81 -45.67
C LEU A 205 -51.44 -34.41 -47.00
N ALA A 206 -51.16 -33.18 -47.46
CA ALA A 206 -51.66 -32.68 -48.74
C ALA A 206 -51.06 -33.48 -49.92
N ALA A 207 -49.76 -33.77 -49.87
CA ALA A 207 -49.07 -34.58 -50.88
C ALA A 207 -49.62 -36.00 -50.94
N ASP A 208 -49.81 -36.67 -49.79
CA ASP A 208 -50.39 -38.02 -49.69
C ASP A 208 -51.83 -38.05 -50.25
N THR A 209 -52.63 -37.02 -49.95
CA THR A 209 -54.00 -36.89 -50.45
C THR A 209 -54.03 -36.70 -51.97
N LEU A 210 -53.16 -35.85 -52.50
CA LEU A 210 -53.02 -35.63 -53.93
C LEU A 210 -52.54 -36.90 -54.64
N GLN A 211 -51.58 -37.61 -54.07
CA GLN A 211 -51.09 -38.88 -54.60
C GLN A 211 -52.22 -39.91 -54.72
N LYS A 212 -53.00 -40.13 -53.65
CA LYS A 212 -54.17 -41.03 -53.68
C LYS A 212 -55.18 -40.64 -54.76
N THR A 213 -55.48 -39.34 -54.88
CA THR A 213 -56.41 -38.83 -55.90
C THR A 213 -55.91 -39.10 -57.32
N LEU A 214 -54.61 -38.94 -57.56
CA LEU A 214 -53.98 -39.26 -58.84
C LEU A 214 -53.97 -40.76 -59.12
N GLU A 215 -53.73 -41.61 -58.11
CA GLU A 215 -53.80 -43.07 -58.22
C GLU A 215 -55.22 -43.54 -58.58
N GLU A 216 -56.25 -43.06 -57.87
CA GLU A 216 -57.66 -43.36 -58.18
C GLU A 216 -58.05 -42.90 -59.59
N SER A 217 -57.58 -41.73 -60.02
CA SER A 217 -57.82 -41.21 -61.37
C SER A 217 -57.16 -42.08 -62.43
N ARG A 218 -55.93 -42.53 -62.18
CA ARG A 218 -55.20 -43.45 -63.06
C ARG A 218 -55.93 -44.80 -63.20
N GLU A 219 -56.45 -45.34 -62.10
CA GLU A 219 -57.24 -46.58 -62.12
C GLU A 219 -58.52 -46.43 -62.96
N LYS A 220 -59.26 -45.33 -62.78
CA LYS A 220 -60.44 -45.02 -63.59
C LYS A 220 -60.11 -44.91 -65.08
N ILE A 221 -59.04 -44.18 -65.43
CA ILE A 221 -58.56 -44.06 -66.82
C ILE A 221 -58.29 -45.46 -67.40
N ASN A 222 -57.56 -46.31 -66.68
CA ASN A 222 -57.25 -47.67 -67.12
C ASN A 222 -58.50 -48.57 -67.25
N GLN A 223 -59.53 -48.36 -66.43
CA GLN A 223 -60.77 -49.13 -66.48
C GLN A 223 -61.63 -48.75 -67.68
N PHE A 224 -61.81 -47.44 -67.94
CA PHE A 224 -62.72 -46.96 -68.98
C PHE A 224 -62.11 -46.89 -70.38
N LEU A 225 -60.79 -46.71 -70.50
CA LEU A 225 -60.12 -46.62 -71.81
C LEU A 225 -59.58 -47.96 -72.33
N LYS A 226 -59.79 -49.09 -71.63
CA LYS A 226 -59.34 -50.43 -72.06
C LYS A 226 -60.11 -51.02 -73.26
N GLY A 227 -61.13 -50.33 -73.77
CA GLY A 227 -61.97 -50.77 -74.89
C GLY A 227 -62.09 -49.77 -76.05
N ALA A 228 -61.26 -48.73 -76.08
CA ALA A 228 -61.07 -47.82 -77.21
C ALA A 228 -59.75 -48.15 -77.93
#